data_AF-A0AA96M564-F1
#
_entry.id   AF-A0AA96M564-F1
#
_cell.length_a   1.000
_cell.length_b   1.000
_cell.length_c   1.000
_cell.angle_alpha   90.00
_cell.angle_beta   90.00
_cell.angle_gamma   90.00
#
_symmetry.space_group_name_H-M   'P 1'
#
loop_
_entity.id
_entity.type
_entity.pdbx_description
1 polymer ?
#
loop_
_entity_poly.entity_id
_entity_poly.type
_entity_poly.pdbx_seq_one_letter_code
_entity_poly.pdbx_strand_id
1 'polypeptide(L)'
;MATTPGFSYVLSEESAVHHLINTSVSDSADLFELADACTAYVSVLVETDDAVTFATLCKRLLETLKRLRECCDSELPPYLVEQLVAGEKITSCVPDCWQETTLQVDYVVALTLAVMGGALPESVTKELTGLLHDMVWLLAEFVKEPYIQAH
;
A
#
# COMPACT_ATOMS: atom_id res chain seq x y z
N MET A 1 -10.09 28.98 30.21
CA MET A 1 -10.42 28.86 28.77
C MET A 1 -9.86 27.53 28.29
N ALA A 2 -10.72 26.57 27.99
CA ALA A 2 -10.33 25.28 27.42
C ALA A 2 -10.51 25.38 25.90
N THR A 3 -9.40 25.51 25.17
CA THR A 3 -9.40 25.40 23.71
C THR A 3 -9.51 23.94 23.34
N THR A 4 -10.68 23.51 22.87
CA THR A 4 -10.93 22.19 22.28
C THR A 4 -10.30 22.15 20.87
N PRO A 5 -9.23 21.39 20.62
CA PRO A 5 -8.65 21.22 19.28
C PRO A 5 -9.27 20.03 18.52
N GLY A 6 -10.25 19.33 19.11
CA GLY A 6 -10.70 18.03 18.61
C GLY A 6 -11.56 18.07 17.34
N PHE A 7 -12.20 19.19 17.01
CA PHE A 7 -13.20 19.19 15.92
C PHE A 7 -12.58 19.44 14.53
N SER A 8 -11.53 20.26 14.46
CA SER A 8 -10.89 20.60 13.18
C SER A 8 -10.07 19.45 12.60
N TYR A 9 -9.48 18.62 13.47
CA TYR A 9 -8.67 17.48 13.07
C TYR A 9 -9.54 16.36 12.49
N VAL A 10 -10.64 16.01 13.19
CA VAL A 10 -11.57 14.95 12.77
C VAL A 10 -12.26 15.29 11.44
N LEU A 11 -12.64 16.55 11.22
CA LEU A 11 -13.18 17.01 9.93
C LEU A 11 -12.15 16.93 8.79
N SER A 12 -10.87 17.14 9.10
CA SER A 12 -9.79 17.08 8.11
C SER A 12 -9.43 15.63 7.74
N GLU A 13 -9.46 14.72 8.70
CA GLU A 13 -9.28 13.28 8.47
C GLU A 13 -10.44 12.70 7.67
N GLU A 14 -11.70 13.02 8.03
CA GLU A 14 -12.87 12.58 7.27
C GLU A 14 -12.85 13.09 5.82
N SER A 15 -12.39 14.34 5.62
CA SER A 15 -12.16 14.90 4.28
C SER A 15 -11.06 14.16 3.49
N ALA A 16 -9.96 13.77 4.14
CA ALA A 16 -8.87 13.03 3.51
C ALA A 16 -9.28 11.60 3.12
N VAL A 17 -10.02 10.92 4.00
CA VAL A 17 -10.58 9.59 3.74
C VAL A 17 -11.57 9.64 2.58
N HIS A 18 -12.48 10.61 2.55
CA HIS A 18 -13.38 10.81 1.42
C HIS A 18 -12.63 11.12 0.12
N HIS A 19 -11.53 11.88 0.18
CA HIS A 19 -10.70 12.13 -1.00
C HIS A 19 -10.01 10.85 -1.49
N LEU A 20 -9.47 10.02 -0.60
CA LEU A 20 -8.86 8.73 -0.94
C LEU A 20 -9.85 7.71 -1.48
N ILE A 21 -11.11 7.74 -1.02
CA ILE A 21 -12.21 6.88 -1.49
C ILE A 21 -12.83 7.39 -2.79
N ASN A 22 -12.65 8.66 -3.16
CA ASN A 22 -13.18 9.20 -4.41
C ASN A 22 -12.12 9.34 -5.51
N THR A 23 -10.85 9.49 -5.14
CA THR A 23 -9.74 9.63 -6.08
C THR A 23 -9.37 8.25 -6.63
N SER A 24 -9.70 7.98 -7.88
CA SER A 24 -9.15 6.83 -8.60
C SER A 24 -7.68 7.10 -8.91
N VAL A 25 -6.82 6.09 -8.75
CA VAL A 25 -5.46 6.17 -9.27
C VAL A 25 -5.54 6.32 -10.79
N SER A 26 -4.67 7.18 -11.36
CA SER A 26 -4.62 7.37 -12.81
C SER A 26 -4.29 6.05 -13.51
N ASP A 27 -4.88 5.80 -14.69
CA ASP A 27 -4.50 4.67 -15.54
C ASP A 27 -3.06 4.80 -16.07
N SER A 28 -2.47 6.00 -15.98
CA SER A 28 -1.07 6.27 -16.33
C SER A 28 -0.13 6.25 -15.12
N ALA A 29 -0.60 5.82 -13.95
CA ALA A 29 0.20 5.87 -12.73
C ALA A 29 1.40 4.93 -12.81
N ASP A 30 2.55 5.40 -12.36
CA ASP A 30 3.77 4.61 -12.36
C ASP A 30 3.88 3.68 -11.16
N LEU A 31 4.92 2.83 -11.17
CA LEU A 31 5.14 1.83 -10.13
C LEU A 31 5.23 2.43 -8.72
N PHE A 32 5.83 3.61 -8.57
CA PHE A 32 5.98 4.27 -7.26
C PHE A 32 4.69 4.92 -6.81
N GLU A 33 3.95 5.56 -7.72
CA GLU A 33 2.62 6.12 -7.45
C GLU A 33 1.62 5.04 -7.04
N LEU A 34 1.67 3.87 -7.68
CA LEU A 34 0.85 2.70 -7.32
C LEU A 34 1.22 2.19 -5.91
N ALA A 35 2.51 2.12 -5.58
CA ALA A 35 2.96 1.73 -4.26
C ALA A 35 2.50 2.73 -3.17
N ASP A 36 2.59 4.03 -3.44
CA ASP A 36 2.12 5.09 -2.52
C ASP A 36 0.60 5.10 -2.36
N ALA A 37 -0.15 4.80 -3.42
CA ALA A 37 -1.59 4.63 -3.30
C ALA A 37 -1.94 3.44 -2.39
N CYS A 38 -1.23 2.31 -2.53
CA CYS A 38 -1.41 1.15 -1.66
C CYS A 38 -1.13 1.49 -0.19
N THR A 39 -0.02 2.18 0.12
CA THR A 39 0.31 2.57 1.51
C THR A 39 -0.73 3.50 2.10
N ALA A 40 -1.23 4.47 1.32
CA ALA A 40 -2.31 5.36 1.74
C ALA A 40 -3.60 4.61 2.05
N TYR A 41 -3.98 3.62 1.23
CA TYR A 41 -5.18 2.82 1.47
C TYR A 41 -5.08 1.99 2.75
N VAL A 42 -3.96 1.27 2.96
CA VAL A 42 -3.82 0.44 4.17
C VAL A 42 -3.69 1.27 5.44
N SER A 43 -3.16 2.49 5.37
CA SER A 43 -3.08 3.40 6.53
C SER A 43 -4.48 3.74 7.03
N VAL A 44 -5.39 4.11 6.13
CA VAL A 44 -6.80 4.36 6.47
C VAL A 44 -7.53 3.06 6.87
N LEU A 45 -7.15 1.93 6.28
CA LEU A 45 -7.79 0.63 6.54
C LEU A 45 -7.59 0.15 8.00
N VAL A 46 -6.45 0.48 8.61
CA VAL A 46 -6.18 0.18 10.03
C VAL A 46 -6.95 1.10 10.98
N GLU A 47 -7.24 2.32 10.55
CA GLU A 47 -7.90 3.35 11.37
C GLU A 47 -9.43 3.34 11.25
N THR A 48 -9.98 2.74 10.19
CA THR A 48 -11.42 2.78 9.91
C THR A 48 -12.20 1.68 10.63
N ASP A 49 -13.22 2.08 11.39
CA ASP A 49 -14.24 1.19 11.96
C ASP A 49 -15.47 1.05 11.03
N ASP A 50 -15.55 1.81 9.93
CA ASP A 50 -16.69 1.79 9.02
C ASP A 50 -16.56 0.66 7.99
N ALA A 51 -17.48 -0.30 8.05
CA ALA A 51 -17.47 -1.48 7.19
C ALA A 51 -17.60 -1.15 5.69
N VAL A 52 -18.28 -0.05 5.33
CA VAL A 52 -18.44 0.36 3.92
C VAL A 52 -17.13 0.92 3.39
N THR A 53 -16.48 1.80 4.16
CA THR A 53 -15.17 2.35 3.87
C THR A 53 -14.13 1.25 3.78
N PHE A 54 -14.09 0.35 4.77
CA PHE A 54 -13.21 -0.81 4.78
C PHE A 54 -13.33 -1.65 3.50
N ALA A 55 -14.55 -2.06 3.15
CA ALA A 55 -14.78 -2.87 1.95
C ALA A 55 -14.43 -2.12 0.65
N THR A 56 -14.64 -0.80 0.62
CA THR A 56 -14.32 0.03 -0.54
C THR A 56 -12.81 0.17 -0.72
N LEU A 57 -12.08 0.39 0.37
CA LEU A 57 -10.62 0.46 0.38
C LEU A 57 -10.00 -0.90 0.01
N CYS A 58 -10.50 -2.02 0.54
CA CYS A 58 -10.07 -3.36 0.12
C CYS A 58 -10.19 -3.57 -1.39
N LYS A 59 -11.32 -3.18 -1.99
CA LYS A 59 -11.53 -3.31 -3.44
C LYS A 59 -10.55 -2.46 -4.25
N ARG A 60 -10.32 -1.23 -3.81
CA ARG A 60 -9.35 -0.31 -4.43
C ARG A 60 -7.93 -0.83 -4.32
N LEU A 61 -7.55 -1.31 -3.14
CA LEU A 61 -6.26 -1.93 -2.89
C LEU A 61 -6.04 -3.13 -3.82
N LEU A 62 -7.03 -4.02 -3.98
CA LEU A 62 -6.95 -5.15 -4.91
C LEU A 62 -6.75 -4.71 -6.38
N GLU A 63 -7.45 -3.65 -6.81
CA GLU A 63 -7.30 -3.11 -8.15
C GLU A 63 -5.90 -2.52 -8.37
N THR A 64 -5.42 -1.72 -7.41
CA THR A 64 -4.08 -1.11 -7.47
C THR A 64 -2.98 -2.16 -7.41
N LEU A 65 -3.11 -3.21 -6.58
CA LEU A 65 -2.15 -4.32 -6.52
C LEU A 65 -2.07 -5.09 -7.84
N LYS A 66 -3.21 -5.27 -8.52
CA LYS A 66 -3.22 -5.88 -9.84
C LYS A 66 -2.43 -5.05 -10.86
N ARG A 67 -2.64 -3.73 -10.87
CA ARG A 67 -1.89 -2.81 -11.73
C ARG A 67 -0.40 -2.80 -11.37
N LEU A 68 -0.07 -2.80 -10.06
CA LEU A 68 1.31 -2.83 -9.58
C LEU A 68 2.02 -4.08 -10.10
N ARG A 69 1.38 -5.24 -10.06
CA ARG A 69 1.90 -6.48 -10.65
C ARG A 69 2.16 -6.34 -12.16
N GLU A 70 1.19 -5.79 -12.90
CA GLU A 70 1.33 -5.55 -14.34
C GLU A 70 2.49 -4.60 -14.66
N CYS A 71 2.71 -3.58 -13.82
CA CYS A 71 3.85 -2.67 -13.92
C CYS A 71 5.18 -3.35 -13.59
N CYS A 72 5.22 -4.29 -12.64
CA CYS A 72 6.43 -5.07 -12.35
C CYS A 72 6.85 -5.98 -13.53
N ASP A 73 5.88 -6.48 -14.30
CA ASP A 73 6.13 -7.31 -15.48
C ASP A 73 6.47 -6.46 -16.74
N SER A 74 6.29 -5.14 -16.67
CA SER A 74 6.51 -4.20 -17.78
C SER A 74 7.89 -3.53 -17.72
N GLU A 75 8.36 -3.01 -18.85
CA GLU A 75 9.60 -2.21 -18.86
C GLU A 75 9.43 -0.92 -18.04
N LEU A 76 10.34 -0.71 -17.09
CA LEU A 76 10.33 0.48 -16.24
C LEU A 76 10.65 1.74 -17.08
N PRO A 77 9.89 2.84 -16.87
CA PRO A 77 10.22 4.13 -17.45
C PRO A 77 11.66 4.58 -17.14
N PRO A 78 12.36 5.26 -18.08
CA PRO A 78 13.76 5.65 -17.90
C PRO A 78 14.03 6.47 -16.63
N TYR A 79 13.11 7.35 -16.25
CA TYR A 79 13.27 8.18 -15.05
C TYR A 79 13.19 7.36 -13.74
N LEU A 80 12.45 6.25 -13.71
CA LEU A 80 12.42 5.35 -12.55
C LEU A 80 13.72 4.55 -12.48
N VAL A 81 14.22 4.09 -13.64
CA VAL A 81 15.53 3.42 -13.71
C VAL A 81 16.63 4.36 -13.22
N GLU A 82 16.64 5.62 -13.65
CA GLU A 82 17.59 6.62 -13.15
C GLU A 82 17.52 6.79 -11.63
N GLN A 83 16.32 6.84 -11.04
CA GLN A 83 16.15 6.91 -9.59
C GLN A 83 16.69 5.66 -8.88
N LEU A 84 16.40 4.48 -9.42
CA LEU A 84 16.82 3.19 -8.85
C LEU A 84 18.32 2.93 -9.03
N VAL A 85 18.99 3.59 -9.98
CA VAL A 85 20.43 3.48 -10.24
C VAL A 85 21.22 4.64 -9.60
N ALA A 86 20.58 5.74 -9.21
CA ALA A 86 21.24 6.86 -8.54
C ALA A 86 21.57 6.60 -7.06
N GLY A 87 20.95 5.58 -6.44
CA GLY A 87 21.11 5.28 -5.02
C GLY A 87 22.43 4.60 -4.66
N GLU A 88 22.89 4.82 -3.42
CA GLU A 88 23.98 4.02 -2.85
C GLU A 88 23.53 2.57 -2.61
N LYS A 89 24.48 1.63 -2.55
CA LYS A 89 24.17 0.22 -2.24
C LYS A 89 23.65 0.11 -0.81
N ILE A 90 22.38 -0.24 -0.66
CA ILE A 90 21.74 -0.48 0.63
C ILE A 90 21.50 -1.99 0.79
N THR A 91 21.62 -2.50 2.01
CA THR A 91 21.14 -3.85 2.34
C THR A 91 19.62 -3.83 2.21
N SER A 92 19.06 -4.70 1.36
CA SER A 92 17.61 -4.74 1.14
C SER A 92 16.83 -4.83 2.46
N CYS A 93 15.71 -4.10 2.53
CA CYS A 93 14.78 -4.10 3.64
C CYS A 93 14.08 -5.45 3.82
N VAL A 94 14.13 -6.30 2.80
CA VAL A 94 13.56 -7.66 2.82
C VAL A 94 14.65 -8.74 2.79
N PRO A 95 14.42 -9.87 3.47
CA PRO A 95 15.25 -11.06 3.30
C PRO A 95 15.24 -11.57 1.86
N ASP A 96 16.27 -12.31 1.46
CA ASP A 96 16.41 -12.85 0.09
C ASP A 96 15.18 -13.66 -0.38
N CYS A 97 14.51 -14.38 0.52
CA CYS A 97 13.32 -15.15 0.19
C CYS A 97 12.08 -14.29 -0.13
N TRP A 98 12.17 -12.97 0.06
CA TRP A 98 11.09 -12.01 -0.16
C TRP A 98 11.43 -11.01 -1.26
N GLN A 99 12.62 -11.06 -1.89
CA GLN A 99 13.01 -10.13 -2.95
C GLN A 99 12.27 -10.34 -4.30
N GLU A 100 11.25 -11.19 -4.32
CA GLU A 100 10.37 -11.37 -5.47
C GLU A 100 9.10 -10.52 -5.31
N THR A 101 9.01 -9.42 -6.06
CA THR A 101 7.88 -8.47 -5.96
C THR A 101 6.54 -9.13 -6.24
N THR A 102 6.47 -10.05 -7.21
CA THR A 102 5.23 -10.78 -7.55
C THR A 102 4.75 -11.65 -6.39
N LEU A 103 5.67 -12.29 -5.66
CA LEU A 103 5.36 -13.07 -4.47
C LEU A 103 4.80 -12.19 -3.35
N GLN A 104 5.44 -11.04 -3.09
CA GLN A 104 4.94 -10.08 -2.09
C GLN A 104 3.54 -9.59 -2.45
N VAL A 105 3.30 -9.23 -3.71
CA VAL A 105 1.98 -8.80 -4.19
C VAL A 105 0.93 -9.90 -4.01
N ASP A 106 1.26 -11.15 -4.35
CA ASP A 106 0.34 -12.29 -4.18
C ASP A 106 -0.04 -12.51 -2.71
N TYR A 107 0.90 -12.32 -1.78
CA TYR A 107 0.60 -12.38 -0.34
C TYR A 107 -0.32 -11.24 0.11
N VAL A 108 -0.04 -10.01 -0.31
CA VAL A 108 -0.89 -8.85 0.03
C VAL A 108 -2.30 -9.03 -0.54
N VAL A 109 -2.44 -9.53 -1.77
CA VAL A 109 -3.74 -9.84 -2.38
C VAL A 109 -4.49 -10.89 -1.58
N ALA A 110 -3.84 -12.00 -1.24
CA ALA A 110 -4.45 -13.08 -0.45
C ALA A 110 -4.91 -12.58 0.92
N LEU A 111 -4.10 -11.76 1.58
CA LEU A 111 -4.41 -11.18 2.88
C LEU A 111 -5.58 -10.20 2.81
N THR A 112 -5.60 -9.34 1.77
CA THR A 112 -6.72 -8.41 1.51
C THR A 112 -8.04 -9.16 1.29
N LEU A 113 -8.02 -10.26 0.53
CA LEU A 113 -9.20 -11.11 0.34
C LEU A 113 -9.65 -11.77 1.64
N ALA A 114 -8.71 -12.21 2.48
CA ALA A 114 -9.03 -12.84 3.77
C ALA A 114 -9.71 -11.87 4.73
N VAL A 115 -9.18 -10.64 4.89
CA VAL A 115 -9.79 -9.63 5.77
C VAL A 115 -11.13 -9.12 5.24
N MET A 116 -11.30 -9.05 3.92
CA MET A 116 -12.56 -8.66 3.28
C MET A 116 -13.63 -9.77 3.37
N GLY A 117 -13.23 -11.04 3.49
CA GLY A 117 -14.14 -12.20 3.42
C GLY A 117 -15.16 -12.31 4.57
N GLY A 118 -14.98 -11.58 5.68
CA GLY A 118 -15.93 -11.53 6.79
C GLY A 118 -16.11 -12.84 7.57
N ALA A 119 -15.30 -13.86 7.30
CA ALA A 119 -15.38 -15.18 7.95
C ALA A 119 -14.52 -15.29 9.21
N LEU A 120 -13.68 -14.29 9.49
CA LEU A 120 -12.72 -14.28 10.58
C LEU A 120 -13.33 -13.62 11.83
N PRO A 121 -12.94 -14.07 13.04
CA PRO A 121 -13.24 -13.33 14.27
C PRO A 121 -12.66 -11.91 14.20
N GLU A 122 -13.36 -10.93 14.79
CA GLU A 122 -12.96 -9.52 14.77
C GLU A 122 -11.53 -9.28 15.24
N SER A 123 -11.10 -9.97 16.30
CA SER A 123 -9.73 -9.89 16.80
C SER A 123 -8.70 -10.36 15.77
N VAL A 124 -9.01 -11.41 15.01
CA VAL A 124 -8.12 -11.93 13.97
C VAL A 124 -8.11 -10.98 12.78
N THR A 125 -9.27 -10.47 12.37
CA THR A 125 -9.36 -9.47 11.28
C THR A 125 -8.51 -8.25 11.60
N LYS A 126 -8.55 -7.74 12.84
CA LYS A 126 -7.75 -6.59 13.27
C LYS A 126 -6.24 -6.85 13.15
N GLU A 127 -5.77 -8.00 13.64
CA GLU A 127 -4.34 -8.36 13.54
C GLU A 127 -3.90 -8.56 12.09
N LEU A 128 -4.74 -9.20 11.26
CA LEU A 128 -4.44 -9.39 9.84
C LEU A 128 -4.46 -8.07 9.04
N THR A 129 -5.31 -7.12 9.43
CA THR A 129 -5.30 -5.76 8.88
C THR A 129 -4.01 -5.02 9.24
N GLY A 130 -3.52 -5.17 10.48
CA GLY A 130 -2.20 -4.64 10.87
C GLY A 130 -1.06 -5.26 10.07
N LEU A 131 -1.07 -6.59 9.92
CA LEU A 131 -0.09 -7.29 9.08
C LEU A 131 -0.16 -6.83 7.62
N LEU A 132 -1.36 -6.60 7.08
CA LEU A 132 -1.56 -6.10 5.72
C LEU A 132 -0.90 -4.73 5.53
N HIS A 133 -1.07 -3.84 6.51
CA HIS A 133 -0.40 -2.55 6.52
C HIS A 133 1.13 -2.71 6.45
N ASP A 134 1.70 -3.53 7.33
CA ASP A 134 3.15 -3.70 7.41
C ASP A 134 3.72 -4.33 6.13
N MET A 135 3.02 -5.30 5.54
CA MET A 135 3.45 -5.93 4.29
C MET A 135 3.38 -4.96 3.10
N VAL A 136 2.34 -4.12 3.02
CA VAL A 136 2.24 -3.12 1.95
C VAL A 136 3.30 -2.04 2.10
N TRP A 137 3.61 -1.61 3.33
CA TRP A 137 4.72 -0.71 3.59
C TRP A 137 6.05 -1.31 3.15
N LEU A 138 6.31 -2.56 3.53
CA LEU A 138 7.53 -3.26 3.14
C LEU A 138 7.66 -3.42 1.61
N LEU A 139 6.56 -3.75 0.94
CA LEU A 139 6.49 -3.81 -0.52
C LEU A 139 6.80 -2.45 -1.15
N ALA A 140 6.23 -1.37 -0.62
CA ALA A 140 6.44 -0.03 -1.16
C ALA A 140 7.89 0.44 -0.99
N GLU A 141 8.49 0.16 0.16
CA GLU A 141 9.91 0.43 0.39
C GLU A 141 10.77 -0.41 -0.57
N PHE A 142 10.52 -1.72 -0.65
CA PHE A 142 11.27 -2.63 -1.52
C PHE A 142 11.23 -2.24 -3.00
N VAL A 143 10.06 -1.87 -3.52
CA VAL A 143 9.86 -1.45 -4.91
C VAL A 143 10.67 -0.19 -5.24
N LYS A 144 10.96 0.65 -4.24
CA LYS A 144 11.73 1.90 -4.38
C LYS A 144 13.22 1.71 -4.07
N GLU A 145 13.65 0.50 -3.71
CA GLU A 145 15.05 0.24 -3.39
C GLU A 145 15.97 0.30 -4.63
N PRO A 146 17.17 0.90 -4.50
CA PRO A 146 18.10 0.97 -5.60
C PRO A 146 18.70 -0.40 -5.99
N TYR A 147 18.79 -0.68 -7.30
CA TYR A 147 19.12 -2.00 -7.85
C TYR A 147 20.62 -2.37 -7.92
N ILE A 148 21.54 -1.53 -7.43
CA ILE A 148 22.98 -1.72 -7.76
C ILE A 148 23.60 -2.93 -7.04
N GLN A 149 23.65 -4.07 -7.74
CA GLN A 149 24.70 -5.08 -7.56
C GLN A 149 25.97 -4.58 -8.27
N ALA A 150 26.88 -3.94 -7.51
CA ALA A 150 28.21 -3.63 -8.04
C ALA A 150 28.96 -4.94 -8.36
N HIS A 151 29.35 -5.11 -9.62
CA HIS A 151 30.39 -6.04 -10.07
C HIS A 151 31.77 -5.54 -9.64
#